data_AF-A0A6G8APM4-F1
#
_entry.id   AF-A0A6G8APM4-F1
#
_cell.length_a   1.000
_cell.length_b   1.000
_cell.length_c   1.000
_cell.angle_alpha   90.00
_cell.angle_beta   90.00
_cell.angle_gamma   90.00
#
_symmetry.space_group_name_H-M   'P 1'
#
loop_
_entity.id
_entity.type
_entity.pdbx_description
1 polymer ?
#
loop_
_entity_poly.entity_id
_entity_poly.type
_entity_poly.pdbx_seq_one_letter_code
_entity_poly.pdbx_strand_id
1 'polypeptide(L)'
;MESSHPRLGYRTLKTGLAVFLCILFFHLFDRGTPMIACLSAVFAMRSDTNETLSFGSYRILGNLLGGAFALVYYFIAHNYQDQFYLELILVPLLVIVLIVAADAIGLNAGIVGATSTLLVIVLTVPANQTFFFALNRILDTIIGTVIALGVNHFIKPQKIQAVDPVVELEQTIVAQQVEIDKLKQQLADKEKA
;
A
#
# COMPACT_ATOMS: atom_id res chain seq x y z
N MET A 1 10.29 -7.70 31.03
CA MET A 1 9.57 -7.47 29.77
C MET A 1 10.50 -6.69 28.88
N GLU A 2 11.00 -7.33 27.83
CA GLU A 2 11.88 -6.72 26.84
C GLU A 2 11.10 -5.63 26.09
N SER A 3 11.56 -4.38 26.14
CA SER A 3 10.91 -3.26 25.49
C SER A 3 11.15 -3.33 23.98
N SER A 4 10.23 -3.97 23.25
CA SER A 4 10.22 -3.96 21.79
C SER A 4 9.86 -2.57 21.28
N HIS A 5 10.86 -1.70 21.16
CA HIS A 5 10.67 -0.39 20.54
C HIS A 5 10.17 -0.59 19.09
N PRO A 6 9.06 0.06 18.69
CA PRO A 6 8.55 -0.07 17.34
C PRO A 6 9.59 0.49 16.36
N ARG A 7 10.10 -0.38 15.48
CA ARG A 7 11.10 0.00 14.47
C ARG A 7 10.36 0.60 13.27
N LEU A 8 10.66 1.86 12.95
CA LEU A 8 10.11 2.53 11.78
C LEU A 8 10.74 1.93 10.51
N GLY A 9 9.98 1.06 9.85
CA GLY A 9 10.41 0.36 8.64
C GLY A 9 10.36 1.26 7.40
N TYR A 10 11.19 0.96 6.40
CA TYR A 10 11.25 1.71 5.14
C TYR A 10 9.90 1.75 4.40
N ARG A 11 9.13 0.65 4.45
CA ARG A 11 7.76 0.59 3.92
C ARG A 11 6.85 1.62 4.59
N THR A 12 6.96 1.80 5.90
CA THR A 12 6.15 2.77 6.67
C THR A 12 6.41 4.20 6.20
N LEU A 13 7.69 4.55 5.96
CA LEU A 13 8.05 5.88 5.45
C LEU A 13 7.49 6.12 4.03
N LYS A 14 7.60 5.12 3.14
CA LYS A 14 7.01 5.22 1.79
C LYS A 14 5.49 5.40 1.85
N THR A 15 4.80 4.65 2.72
CA THR A 15 3.36 4.80 2.91
C THR A 15 3.00 6.22 3.33
N GLY A 16 3.72 6.77 4.33
CA GLY A 16 3.51 8.14 4.78
C GLY A 16 3.74 9.17 3.67
N LEU A 17 4.79 9.00 2.87
CA LEU A 17 5.06 9.88 1.73
C LEU A 17 3.99 9.75 0.64
N ALA A 18 3.52 8.55 0.33
CA ALA A 18 2.44 8.37 -0.65
C ALA A 18 1.15 9.08 -0.20
N VAL A 19 0.81 8.99 1.09
CA VAL A 19 -0.33 9.74 1.67
C VAL A 19 -0.11 11.25 1.57
N PHE A 20 1.09 11.73 1.91
CA PHE A 20 1.45 13.15 1.75
C PHE A 20 1.26 13.63 0.31
N LEU A 21 1.73 12.86 -0.68
CA LEU A 21 1.59 13.19 -2.09
C LEU A 21 0.13 13.12 -2.57
N CYS A 22 -0.68 12.18 -2.07
CA CYS A 22 -2.12 12.16 -2.34
C CYS A 22 -2.81 13.44 -1.85
N ILE A 23 -2.52 13.86 -0.62
CA ILE A 23 -3.10 15.09 -0.05
C ILE A 23 -2.65 16.32 -0.86
N LEU A 24 -1.35 16.42 -1.16
CA LEU A 24 -0.80 17.51 -1.95
C LEU A 24 -1.43 17.56 -3.35
N PHE A 25 -1.57 16.42 -4.02
CA PHE A 25 -2.21 16.32 -5.32
C PHE A 25 -3.66 16.84 -5.27
N PHE A 26 -4.46 16.38 -4.32
CA PHE A 26 -5.86 16.82 -4.23
C PHE A 26 -6.00 18.31 -3.92
N HIS A 27 -5.07 18.87 -3.12
CA HIS A 27 -5.03 20.29 -2.82
C HIS A 27 -4.66 21.13 -4.05
N LEU A 28 -3.65 20.72 -4.82
CA LEU A 28 -3.18 21.47 -6.00
C LEU A 28 -4.18 21.44 -7.17
N PHE A 29 -4.93 20.36 -7.32
CA PHE A 29 -5.90 20.18 -8.40
C PHE A 29 -7.36 20.49 -7.98
N ASP A 30 -7.57 21.02 -6.77
CA ASP A 30 -8.88 21.34 -6.19
C ASP A 30 -9.93 20.22 -6.37
N ARG A 31 -9.50 18.97 -6.14
CA ARG A 31 -10.29 17.77 -6.44
C ARG A 31 -11.26 17.39 -5.31
N GLY A 32 -11.17 18.06 -4.16
CA GLY A 32 -11.97 17.77 -2.96
C GLY A 32 -11.25 16.86 -1.97
N THR A 33 -11.97 15.91 -1.36
CA THR A 33 -11.44 15.09 -0.26
C THR A 33 -10.48 13.99 -0.73
N PRO A 34 -9.23 13.91 -0.23
CA PRO A 34 -8.25 12.91 -0.65
C PRO A 34 -8.45 11.52 -0.01
N MET A 35 -9.49 11.32 0.79
CA MET A 35 -9.65 10.12 1.64
C MET A 35 -9.53 8.81 0.84
N ILE A 36 -10.22 8.70 -0.30
CA ILE A 36 -10.24 7.47 -1.10
C ILE A 36 -8.87 7.22 -1.73
N ALA A 37 -8.20 8.26 -2.25
CA ALA A 37 -6.86 8.17 -2.81
C ALA A 37 -5.82 7.78 -1.74
N CYS A 38 -5.89 8.37 -0.55
CA CYS A 38 -5.01 7.99 0.57
C CYS A 38 -5.20 6.53 0.97
N LEU A 39 -6.45 6.07 1.14
CA LEU A 39 -6.74 4.67 1.47
C LEU A 39 -6.25 3.72 0.37
N SER A 40 -6.42 4.10 -0.89
CA SER A 40 -5.91 3.32 -2.02
C SER A 40 -4.38 3.23 -2.01
N ALA A 41 -3.70 4.34 -1.76
CA ALA A 41 -2.24 4.37 -1.68
C ALA A 41 -1.70 3.48 -0.55
N VAL A 42 -2.31 3.55 0.65
CA VAL A 42 -1.96 2.70 1.79
C VAL A 42 -2.22 1.23 1.48
N PHE A 43 -3.37 0.93 0.87
CA PHE A 43 -3.73 -0.44 0.51
C PHE A 43 -2.79 -1.03 -0.54
N ALA A 44 -2.40 -0.24 -1.54
CA ALA A 44 -1.51 -0.68 -2.61
C ALA A 44 -0.06 -0.85 -2.11
N MET A 45 0.43 0.00 -1.21
CA MET A 45 1.85 0.03 -0.81
C MET A 45 2.35 -1.31 -0.27
N ARG A 46 3.31 -1.93 -0.97
CA ARG A 46 4.03 -3.16 -0.57
C ARG A 46 5.53 -2.93 -0.52
N SER A 47 6.29 -3.93 -0.10
CA SER A 47 7.76 -3.86 -0.08
C SER A 47 8.33 -3.85 -1.49
N ASP A 48 7.71 -4.60 -2.40
CA ASP A 48 8.08 -4.69 -3.81
C ASP A 48 7.10 -3.92 -4.71
N THR A 49 7.61 -3.37 -5.83
CA THR A 49 6.82 -2.57 -6.78
C THR A 49 5.83 -3.42 -7.57
N ASN A 50 6.17 -4.65 -7.96
CA ASN A 50 5.27 -5.55 -8.67
C ASN A 50 4.13 -6.01 -7.75
N GLU A 51 4.44 -6.27 -6.48
CA GLU A 51 3.40 -6.53 -5.48
C GLU A 51 2.48 -5.31 -5.31
N THR A 52 3.05 -4.11 -5.27
CA THR A 52 2.26 -2.86 -5.19
C THR A 52 1.32 -2.72 -6.38
N LEU A 53 1.77 -3.09 -7.59
CA LEU A 53 0.96 -3.08 -8.80
C LEU A 53 -0.15 -4.11 -8.76
N SER A 54 0.16 -5.33 -8.34
CA SER A 54 -0.82 -6.41 -8.20
C SER A 54 -1.92 -6.02 -7.19
N PHE A 55 -1.54 -5.57 -6.00
CA PHE A 55 -2.50 -5.14 -4.97
C PHE A 55 -3.28 -3.87 -5.34
N GLY A 56 -2.62 -2.93 -6.01
CA GLY A 56 -3.28 -1.75 -6.58
C GLY A 56 -4.35 -2.13 -7.61
N SER A 57 -4.04 -3.11 -8.48
CA SER A 57 -4.98 -3.60 -9.49
C SER A 57 -6.19 -4.30 -8.86
N TYR A 58 -5.97 -5.16 -7.84
CA TYR A 58 -7.07 -5.76 -7.08
C TYR A 58 -7.97 -4.73 -6.41
N ARG A 59 -7.39 -3.62 -5.94
CA ARG A 59 -8.16 -2.51 -5.36
C ARG A 59 -9.01 -1.80 -6.40
N ILE A 60 -8.47 -1.54 -7.59
CA ILE A 60 -9.20 -0.88 -8.70
C ILE A 60 -10.35 -1.78 -9.18
N LEU A 61 -10.06 -3.05 -9.49
CA LEU A 61 -11.06 -4.02 -9.93
C LEU A 61 -12.12 -4.29 -8.86
N GLY A 62 -11.71 -4.37 -7.59
CA GLY A 62 -12.64 -4.52 -6.47
C GLY A 62 -13.60 -3.33 -6.36
N ASN A 63 -13.09 -2.09 -6.41
CA ASN A 63 -13.94 -0.89 -6.40
C ASN A 63 -14.89 -0.84 -7.60
N LEU A 64 -14.45 -1.25 -8.80
CA LEU A 64 -15.29 -1.34 -9.99
C LEU A 64 -16.46 -2.32 -9.76
N LEU A 65 -16.16 -3.53 -9.28
CA LEU A 65 -17.18 -4.54 -9.02
C LEU A 65 -18.16 -4.10 -7.92
N GLY A 66 -17.64 -3.58 -6.80
CA GLY A 66 -18.48 -3.08 -5.71
C GLY A 66 -19.34 -1.87 -6.12
N GLY A 67 -18.78 -0.96 -6.94
CA GLY A 67 -19.52 0.17 -7.50
C GLY A 67 -20.64 -0.28 -8.44
N ALA A 68 -20.37 -1.28 -9.30
CA ALA A 68 -21.40 -1.85 -10.17
C ALA A 68 -22.56 -2.46 -9.37
N PHE A 69 -22.26 -3.22 -8.31
CA PHE A 69 -23.30 -3.77 -7.43
C PHE A 69 -24.07 -2.69 -6.65
N ALA A 70 -23.41 -1.59 -6.28
CA ALA A 70 -24.09 -0.46 -5.65
C ALA A 70 -25.05 0.24 -6.61
N LEU A 71 -24.71 0.32 -7.91
CA LEU A 71 -25.63 0.80 -8.93
C LEU A 71 -26.82 -0.15 -9.11
N VAL A 72 -26.60 -1.47 -9.09
CA VAL A 72 -27.69 -2.45 -9.12
C VAL A 72 -28.63 -2.27 -7.93
N TYR A 73 -28.09 -2.12 -6.72
CA TYR A 73 -28.89 -1.81 -5.53
C TYR A 73 -29.75 -0.57 -5.75
N TYR A 74 -29.14 0.52 -6.21
CA TYR A 74 -29.83 1.78 -6.46
C TYR A 74 -30.99 1.63 -7.47
N PHE A 75 -30.77 0.92 -8.57
CA PHE A 75 -31.83 0.67 -9.57
C PHE A 75 -33.01 -0.09 -8.98
N ILE A 76 -32.76 -1.06 -8.10
CA ILE A 76 -33.82 -1.80 -7.43
C ILE A 76 -34.52 -0.88 -6.42
N ALA A 77 -33.74 -0.20 -5.57
CA ALA A 77 -34.23 0.64 -4.47
C ALA A 77 -35.09 1.83 -4.90
N HIS A 78 -34.87 2.35 -6.12
CA HIS A 78 -35.70 3.42 -6.67
C HIS A 78 -37.19 3.06 -6.79
N ASN A 79 -37.52 1.76 -6.88
CA ASN A 79 -38.88 1.29 -7.08
C ASN A 79 -39.63 0.95 -5.77
N TYR A 80 -38.98 1.09 -4.60
CA TYR A 80 -39.55 0.70 -3.31
C TYR A 80 -39.73 1.92 -2.38
N GLN A 81 -40.87 2.00 -1.70
CA GLN A 81 -41.13 3.06 -0.72
C GLN A 81 -40.56 2.73 0.67
N ASP A 82 -40.53 1.45 1.04
CA ASP A 82 -39.99 1.01 2.33
C ASP A 82 -38.52 0.61 2.20
N GLN A 83 -37.65 1.58 2.44
CA GLN A 83 -36.21 1.43 2.27
C GLN A 83 -35.58 0.53 3.35
N PHE A 84 -36.19 0.41 4.52
CA PHE A 84 -35.61 -0.34 5.64
C PHE A 84 -35.58 -1.84 5.36
N TYR A 85 -36.72 -2.44 4.98
CA TYR A 85 -36.78 -3.88 4.69
C TYR A 85 -35.98 -4.24 3.44
N LEU A 86 -35.95 -3.33 2.45
CA LEU A 86 -35.11 -3.53 1.28
C LEU A 86 -33.64 -3.57 1.67
N GLU A 87 -33.15 -2.61 2.45
CA GLU A 87 -31.77 -2.58 2.92
C GLU A 87 -31.43 -3.83 3.73
N LEU A 88 -32.30 -4.21 4.68
CA LEU A 88 -32.14 -5.35 5.57
C LEU A 88 -31.95 -6.69 4.83
N ILE A 89 -32.63 -6.88 3.69
CA ILE A 89 -32.63 -8.15 2.95
C ILE A 89 -31.68 -8.08 1.75
N LEU A 90 -31.76 -7.00 0.97
CA LEU A 90 -31.05 -6.89 -0.30
C LEU A 90 -29.56 -6.63 -0.12
N VAL A 91 -29.14 -5.85 0.88
CA VAL A 91 -27.72 -5.56 1.09
C VAL A 91 -26.92 -6.82 1.44
N PRO A 92 -27.32 -7.65 2.43
CA PRO A 92 -26.64 -8.92 2.69
C PRO A 92 -26.65 -9.86 1.48
N LEU A 93 -27.78 -9.93 0.76
CA LEU A 93 -27.88 -10.75 -0.45
C LEU A 93 -26.89 -10.30 -1.52
N LEU A 94 -26.80 -8.99 -1.79
CA LEU A 94 -25.86 -8.44 -2.76
C LEU A 94 -24.41 -8.65 -2.33
N VAL A 95 -24.10 -8.59 -1.04
CA VAL A 95 -22.76 -8.93 -0.52
C VAL A 95 -22.42 -10.39 -0.84
N ILE A 96 -23.33 -11.34 -0.58
CA ILE A 96 -23.12 -12.75 -0.89
C ILE A 96 -22.89 -12.94 -2.40
N VAL A 97 -23.76 -12.37 -3.23
CA VAL A 97 -23.66 -12.48 -4.69
C VAL A 97 -22.36 -11.83 -5.20
N LEU A 98 -21.97 -10.69 -4.63
CA LEU A 98 -20.71 -10.01 -4.98
C LEU A 98 -19.49 -10.88 -4.63
N ILE A 99 -19.47 -11.50 -3.45
CA ILE A 99 -18.38 -12.39 -3.04
C ILE A 99 -18.26 -13.57 -4.02
N VAL A 100 -19.38 -14.22 -4.34
CA VAL A 100 -19.41 -15.35 -5.28
C VAL A 100 -18.97 -14.90 -6.68
N ALA A 101 -19.45 -13.75 -7.16
CA ALA A 101 -19.06 -13.21 -8.46
C ALA A 101 -17.56 -12.86 -8.51
N ALA A 102 -17.02 -12.28 -7.44
CA ALA A 102 -15.61 -11.94 -7.33
C ALA A 102 -14.71 -13.20 -7.30
N ASP A 103 -15.10 -14.23 -6.55
CA ASP A 103 -14.39 -15.51 -6.53
C ASP A 103 -14.44 -16.22 -7.89
N ALA A 104 -15.60 -16.22 -8.56
CA ALA A 104 -15.78 -16.84 -9.88
C ALA A 104 -14.87 -16.24 -10.97
N ILE A 105 -14.50 -14.96 -10.85
CA ILE A 105 -13.58 -14.28 -11.78
C ILE A 105 -12.13 -14.24 -11.27
N GLY A 106 -11.82 -14.92 -10.16
CA GLY A 106 -10.48 -14.98 -9.57
C GLY A 106 -10.03 -13.71 -8.84
N LEU A 107 -10.93 -12.79 -8.49
CA LEU A 107 -10.64 -11.52 -7.82
C LEU A 107 -10.58 -11.65 -6.28
N ASN A 108 -10.04 -12.76 -5.78
CA ASN A 108 -10.06 -13.10 -4.35
C ASN A 108 -9.40 -12.04 -3.45
N ALA A 109 -8.26 -11.51 -3.86
CA ALA A 109 -7.56 -10.45 -3.13
C ALA A 109 -8.31 -9.09 -3.15
N GLY A 110 -9.28 -8.93 -4.04
CA GLY A 110 -10.11 -7.72 -4.19
C GLY A 110 -11.44 -7.77 -3.44
N ILE A 111 -11.86 -8.93 -2.91
CA ILE A 111 -13.19 -9.14 -2.31
C ILE A 111 -13.49 -8.12 -1.19
N VAL A 112 -12.58 -7.95 -0.24
CA VAL A 112 -12.75 -6.99 0.87
C VAL A 112 -12.89 -5.55 0.34
N GLY A 113 -12.15 -5.21 -0.72
CA GLY A 113 -12.27 -3.90 -1.36
C GLY A 113 -13.61 -3.73 -2.07
N ALA A 114 -14.10 -4.77 -2.74
CA ALA A 114 -15.38 -4.76 -3.43
C ALA A 114 -16.56 -4.66 -2.47
N THR A 115 -16.61 -5.48 -1.42
CA THR A 115 -17.68 -5.45 -0.41
C THR A 115 -17.67 -4.14 0.36
N SER A 116 -16.51 -3.63 0.78
CA SER A 116 -16.39 -2.31 1.40
C SER A 116 -16.92 -1.19 0.50
N THR A 117 -16.71 -1.30 -0.81
CA THR A 117 -17.19 -0.30 -1.76
C THR A 117 -18.70 -0.33 -1.92
N LEU A 118 -19.27 -1.52 -2.07
CA LEU A 118 -20.71 -1.71 -2.08
C LEU A 118 -21.35 -1.11 -0.83
N LEU A 119 -20.87 -1.51 0.35
CA LEU A 119 -21.44 -1.10 1.63
C LEU A 119 -21.30 0.41 1.87
N VAL A 120 -20.13 1.01 1.61
CA VAL A 120 -19.95 2.46 1.79
C VAL A 120 -20.88 3.25 0.87
N ILE A 121 -21.00 2.83 -0.39
CA ILE A 121 -21.86 3.54 -1.34
C ILE A 121 -23.33 3.39 -0.93
N VAL A 122 -23.79 2.16 -0.69
CA VAL A 122 -25.20 1.89 -0.39
C VAL A 122 -25.65 2.50 0.94
N LEU A 123 -24.81 2.45 1.98
CA LEU A 123 -25.20 2.86 3.33
C LEU A 123 -24.91 4.34 3.65
N THR A 124 -24.13 5.03 2.82
CA THR A 124 -23.67 6.40 3.14
C THR A 124 -24.01 7.44 2.05
N VAL A 125 -24.21 7.02 0.80
CA VAL A 125 -24.33 7.96 -0.32
C VAL A 125 -25.81 8.14 -0.70
N PRO A 126 -26.31 9.38 -0.75
CA PRO A 126 -27.65 9.67 -1.24
C PRO A 126 -27.85 9.16 -2.68
N ALA A 127 -29.05 8.66 -2.94
CA ALA A 127 -29.42 7.98 -4.18
C ALA A 127 -29.14 8.82 -5.45
N ASN A 128 -29.32 10.14 -5.39
CA ASN A 128 -29.08 11.05 -6.51
C ASN A 128 -27.59 11.29 -6.82
N GLN A 129 -26.67 10.88 -5.94
CA GLN A 129 -25.23 11.10 -6.08
C GLN A 129 -24.46 9.79 -6.29
N THR A 130 -25.11 8.64 -6.16
CA THR A 130 -24.50 7.30 -6.20
C THR A 130 -23.62 7.09 -7.43
N PHE A 131 -24.11 7.41 -8.63
CA PHE A 131 -23.35 7.22 -9.87
C PHE A 131 -22.08 8.08 -9.91
N PHE A 132 -22.21 9.37 -9.61
CA PHE A 132 -21.08 10.30 -9.62
C PHE A 132 -20.05 9.94 -8.55
N PHE A 133 -20.51 9.54 -7.36
CA PHE A 133 -19.64 9.10 -6.28
C PHE A 133 -18.90 7.81 -6.63
N ALA A 134 -19.58 6.82 -7.21
CA ALA A 134 -18.96 5.56 -7.64
C ALA A 134 -17.85 5.81 -8.67
N LEU A 135 -18.10 6.69 -9.65
CA LEU A 135 -17.10 7.07 -10.65
C LEU A 135 -15.89 7.77 -10.02
N ASN A 136 -16.13 8.78 -9.16
CA ASN A 136 -15.04 9.47 -8.47
C ASN A 136 -14.23 8.53 -7.58
N ARG A 137 -14.88 7.59 -6.91
CA ARG A 137 -14.20 6.58 -6.10
C ARG A 137 -13.24 5.73 -6.93
N ILE A 138 -13.61 5.33 -8.13
CA ILE A 138 -12.73 4.58 -9.04
C ILE A 138 -11.54 5.45 -9.44
N LEU A 139 -11.78 6.70 -9.87
CA LEU A 139 -10.73 7.64 -10.26
C LEU A 139 -9.75 7.92 -9.11
N ASP A 140 -10.28 8.20 -7.92
CA ASP A 140 -9.47 8.49 -6.72
C ASP A 140 -8.67 7.26 -6.30
N THR A 141 -9.25 6.07 -6.44
CA THR A 141 -8.52 4.81 -6.22
C THR A 141 -7.36 4.67 -7.18
N ILE A 142 -7.57 4.96 -8.47
CA ILE A 142 -6.52 4.92 -9.50
C ILE A 142 -5.42 5.93 -9.15
N ILE A 143 -5.77 7.17 -8.80
CA ILE A 143 -4.82 8.22 -8.42
C ILE A 143 -3.95 7.76 -7.25
N GLY A 144 -4.57 7.26 -6.18
CA GLY A 144 -3.85 6.76 -5.01
C GLY A 144 -2.92 5.59 -5.33
N THR A 145 -3.37 4.64 -6.17
CA THR A 145 -2.55 3.52 -6.63
C THR A 145 -1.35 3.99 -7.45
N VAL A 146 -1.55 4.92 -8.38
CA VAL A 146 -0.48 5.48 -9.22
C VAL A 146 0.56 6.21 -8.37
N ILE A 147 0.13 7.01 -7.39
CA ILE A 147 1.03 7.69 -6.46
C ILE A 147 1.83 6.67 -5.64
N ALA A 148 1.18 5.64 -5.10
CA ALA A 148 1.86 4.58 -4.35
C ALA A 148 2.90 3.82 -5.21
N LEU A 149 2.56 3.54 -6.48
CA LEU A 149 3.49 2.93 -7.43
C LEU A 149 4.70 3.82 -7.71
N GLY A 150 4.46 5.11 -7.96
CA GLY A 150 5.53 6.08 -8.18
C GLY A 150 6.48 6.14 -6.98
N VAL A 151 5.94 6.35 -5.78
CA VAL A 151 6.72 6.35 -4.54
C VAL A 151 7.50 5.06 -4.38
N ASN A 152 6.86 3.90 -4.53
CA ASN A 152 7.53 2.63 -4.30
C ASN A 152 8.63 2.33 -5.33
N HIS A 153 8.43 2.77 -6.56
CA HIS A 153 9.39 2.62 -7.65
C HIS A 153 10.64 3.50 -7.44
N PHE A 154 10.46 4.78 -7.12
CA PHE A 154 11.57 5.74 -7.01
C PHE A 154 12.32 5.65 -5.68
N ILE A 155 11.64 5.25 -4.61
CA ILE A 155 12.21 5.21 -3.26
C ILE A 155 12.54 3.76 -2.95
N LYS A 156 13.74 3.30 -3.30
CA LYS A 156 14.23 1.95 -2.95
C LYS A 156 15.20 2.04 -1.78
N PRO A 157 15.18 1.10 -0.82
CA PRO A 157 16.13 1.15 0.29
C PRO A 157 17.51 1.05 -0.34
N GLN A 158 18.39 2.00 -0.05
CA GLN A 158 19.80 1.82 -0.38
C GLN A 158 20.23 0.55 0.33
N LYS A 159 20.68 -0.46 -0.43
CA LYS A 159 21.39 -1.58 0.16
C LYS A 159 22.59 -0.94 0.84
N ILE A 160 22.55 -0.83 2.17
CA ILE A 160 23.77 -0.74 2.95
C ILE A 160 24.50 -2.02 2.56
N GLN A 161 25.52 -1.91 1.72
CA GLN A 161 26.40 -3.03 1.46
C GLN A 161 26.97 -3.37 2.82
N ALA A 162 26.49 -4.47 3.43
CA ALA A 162 27.23 -5.07 4.52
C ALA A 162 28.63 -5.29 3.94
N VAL A 163 29.65 -4.66 4.54
CA VAL A 163 31.03 -4.94 4.17
C VAL A 163 31.16 -6.46 4.25
N ASP A 164 31.58 -7.09 3.15
CA ASP A 164 31.72 -8.54 3.10
C ASP A 164 32.62 -8.93 4.29
N PRO A 165 32.17 -9.82 5.20
CA PRO A 165 32.97 -10.19 6.36
C PRO A 165 34.37 -10.70 5.98
N VAL A 166 34.54 -11.23 4.76
CA VAL A 166 35.87 -11.57 4.21
C VAL A 166 36.73 -10.32 4.00
N VAL A 167 36.17 -9.25 3.43
CA VAL A 167 36.88 -7.98 3.20
C VAL A 167 37.26 -7.30 4.52
N GLU A 168 36.40 -7.38 5.54
CA GLU A 168 36.70 -6.84 6.88
C GLU A 168 37.85 -7.61 7.56
N LEU A 169 37.85 -8.94 7.44
CA LEU A 169 38.93 -9.80 7.93
C LEU A 169 40.24 -9.55 7.17
N GLU A 170 40.21 -9.41 5.84
CA GLU A 170 41.38 -9.08 5.02
C GLU A 170 42.01 -7.75 5.45
N GLN A 171 41.19 -6.70 5.66
CA GLN A 171 41.67 -5.40 6.15
C GLN A 171 42.29 -5.51 7.55
N THR A 172 41.69 -6.32 8.43
CA THR A 172 42.22 -6.55 9.78
C THR A 172 43.57 -7.27 9.74
N ILE A 173 43.72 -8.29 8.89
CA ILE A 173 44.99 -9.02 8.71
C ILE A 173 46.09 -8.08 8.20
N VAL A 174 45.77 -7.24 7.20
CA VAL A 174 46.74 -6.27 6.65
C VAL A 174 47.19 -5.27 7.73
N ALA A 175 46.26 -4.76 8.53
CA ALA A 175 46.58 -3.84 9.62
C ALA A 175 47.51 -4.48 10.68
N GLN A 176 47.22 -5.72 11.08
CA GLN A 176 48.04 -6.47 12.03
C GLN A 176 49.44 -6.79 11.46
N GLN A 177 49.54 -7.11 10.17
CA GLN A 177 50.82 -7.41 9.54
C GLN A 177 51.77 -6.19 9.56
N VAL A 178 51.24 -4.99 9.28
CA VAL A 178 52.00 -3.74 9.36
C VAL A 178 52.54 -3.49 10.77
N GLU A 179 51.76 -3.83 11.80
CA GLU A 179 52.17 -3.69 13.19
C GLU A 179 53.25 -4.72 13.58
N ILE A 180 53.11 -5.97 13.14
CA ILE A 180 54.14 -7.00 13.31
C ILE A 180 55.46 -6.58 12.66
N ASP A 181 55.42 -6.01 11.45
CA ASP A 181 56.62 -5.59 10.74
C ASP A 181 57.33 -4.43 11.45
N LYS A 182 56.57 -3.47 12.01
CA LYS A 182 57.14 -2.42 12.88
C LYS A 182 57.82 -2.98 14.12
N LEU A 183 57.19 -3.94 14.80
CA LEU A 183 57.75 -4.54 16.01
C LEU A 183 59.03 -5.33 15.71
N LYS A 184 59.07 -6.06 14.59
CA LYS A 184 60.30 -6.75 14.13
C LYS A 184 61.43 -5.77 13.86
N GLN A 185 61.13 -4.63 13.25
CA GLN A 185 62.12 -3.61 12.97
C GLN A 185 62.67 -2.99 14.26
N GLN A 186 61.81 -2.67 15.24
CA GLN A 186 62.23 -2.23 16.56
C GLN A 186 63.08 -3.26 17.31
N LEU A 187 62.78 -4.56 17.14
CA LEU A 187 63.57 -5.64 17.72
C LEU A 187 64.97 -5.68 17.10
N ALA A 188 65.07 -5.63 15.76
CA ALA A 188 66.33 -5.63 15.04
C ALA A 188 67.21 -4.40 15.36
N ASP A 189 66.59 -3.25 15.59
CA ASP A 189 67.30 -2.02 16.00
C ASP A 189 67.83 -2.13 17.44
N LYS A 190 67.12 -2.85 18.33
CA LYS A 190 67.58 -3.12 19.70
C LYS A 190 68.66 -4.18 19.79
N GLU A 191 68.66 -5.20 18.92
CA GLU A 191 69.69 -6.23 18.89
C GLU A 191 71.04 -5.73 18.33
N LYS A 192 71.03 -4.61 17.60
CA LYS A 192 72.22 -3.96 17.05
C LYS A 192 72.84 -2.89 17.97
N ALA A 193 72.18 -2.58 19.10
CA ALA A 193 72.64 -1.63 20.11
C ALA A 193 73.31 -2.37 21.29
#